data_AF-A0A7C7H475-F1
#
_entry.id   AF-A0A7C7H475-F1
#
_cell.length_a   1.000
_cell.length_b   1.000
_cell.length_c   1.000
_cell.angle_alpha   90.00
_cell.angle_beta   90.00
_cell.angle_gamma   90.00
#
_symmetry.space_group_name_H-M   'P 1'
#
loop_
_entity.id
_entity.type
_entity.pdbx_description
1 polymer ?
#
loop_
_entity_poly.entity_id
_entity_poly.type
_entity_poly.pdbx_seq_one_letter_code
_entity_poly.pdbx_strand_id
1 'polypeptide(L)'
;MNKRLTLVSSLCLWLSMASAVNLDSLWGVWNDKSQHDTMRLKAMQEISWEGYLFSQPDSSFYLAGLQLNLAEETGNKHWIASALNTQGATFF
;
A
#
# COMPACT_ATOMS: atom_id res chain seq x y z
N MET A 1 25.32 -16.46 29.41
CA MET A 1 24.45 -16.24 28.24
C MET A 1 25.00 -17.05 27.07
N ASN A 2 24.21 -17.96 26.49
CA ASN A 2 24.71 -18.90 25.48
C ASN A 2 24.99 -18.18 24.15
N LYS A 3 26.24 -18.23 23.66
CA LYS A 3 26.66 -17.55 22.41
C LYS A 3 25.84 -17.95 21.17
N ARG A 4 25.27 -19.16 21.18
CA ARG A 4 24.34 -19.63 20.15
C ARG A 4 22.97 -18.96 20.24
N LEU A 5 22.48 -18.70 21.46
CA LEU A 5 21.22 -18.01 21.70
C LEU A 5 21.31 -16.55 21.26
N THR A 6 22.44 -15.88 21.50
CA THR A 6 22.69 -14.51 21.04
C THR A 6 22.79 -14.39 19.52
N LEU A 7 23.31 -15.42 18.83
CA LEU A 7 23.41 -15.41 17.36
C LEU A 7 22.02 -15.56 16.71
N VAL A 8 21.18 -16.44 17.25
CA VAL A 8 19.81 -16.67 16.75
C VAL A 8 18.92 -15.45 17.00
N SER A 9 19.01 -14.82 18.17
CA SER A 9 18.23 -13.62 18.47
C SER A 9 18.58 -12.44 17.55
N SER A 10 19.85 -12.26 17.22
CA SER A 10 20.28 -11.19 16.29
C SER A 10 19.82 -11.44 14.86
N LEU A 11 19.75 -12.70 14.42
CA LEU A 11 19.26 -13.07 13.08
C LEU A 11 17.75 -12.80 12.95
N CYS A 12 16.95 -13.12 13.97
CA CYS A 12 15.49 -12.87 13.96
C CYS A 12 15.12 -11.38 13.91
N LEU A 13 15.94 -10.50 14.48
CA LEU A 13 15.73 -9.04 14.44
C LEU A 13 15.98 -8.43 13.04
N TRP A 14 16.77 -9.08 12.18
CA TRP A 14 17.05 -8.59 10.83
C TRP A 14 15.97 -8.99 9.82
N LEU A 15 15.29 -10.11 10.06
CA LEU A 15 14.22 -10.62 9.19
C LEU A 15 12.92 -9.81 9.31
N SER A 16 12.69 -9.10 10.42
CA SER A 16 11.48 -8.30 10.62
C SER A 16 11.46 -6.96 9.86
N MET A 17 12.61 -6.45 9.39
CA MET A 17 12.70 -5.20 8.62
C MET A 17 12.39 -5.37 7.12
N ALA A 18 12.23 -6.61 6.63
CA ALA A 18 12.18 -6.90 5.20
C ALA A 18 10.82 -6.62 4.50
N SER A 19 9.82 -6.04 5.19
CA SER A 19 8.47 -5.83 4.61
C SER A 19 7.95 -4.38 4.64
N ALA A 20 8.82 -3.39 4.79
CA ALA A 20 8.38 -1.99 4.73
C ALA A 20 8.03 -1.58 3.29
N VAL A 21 6.77 -1.16 3.07
CA VAL A 21 6.35 -0.54 1.81
C VAL A 21 7.14 0.74 1.59
N ASN A 22 7.76 0.89 0.42
CA ASN A 22 8.47 2.13 0.06
C ASN A 22 7.47 3.17 -0.48
N LEU A 23 6.78 3.85 0.45
CA LEU A 23 5.72 4.81 0.13
C LEU A 23 6.20 5.97 -0.76
N ASP A 24 7.40 6.49 -0.54
CA ASP A 24 7.94 7.60 -1.32
C ASP A 24 8.05 7.25 -2.81
N SER A 25 8.51 6.04 -3.12
CA SER A 25 8.59 5.57 -4.50
C SER A 25 7.20 5.44 -5.14
N LEU A 26 6.23 4.90 -4.40
CA LEU A 26 4.86 4.74 -4.88
C LEU A 26 4.18 6.09 -5.11
N TRP A 27 4.38 7.07 -4.22
CA TRP A 27 3.92 8.43 -4.41
C TRP A 27 4.55 9.08 -5.64
N GLY A 28 5.82 8.78 -5.93
CA GLY A 28 6.47 9.16 -7.17
C GLY A 28 5.70 8.67 -8.40
N VAL A 29 5.35 7.38 -8.44
CA VAL A 29 4.55 6.79 -9.53
C VAL A 29 3.16 7.42 -9.62
N TRP A 30 2.45 7.61 -8.51
CA TRP A 30 1.11 8.20 -8.50
C TRP A 30 1.08 9.62 -9.08
N ASN A 31 2.07 10.44 -8.71
CA ASN A 31 2.16 11.85 -9.08
C ASN A 31 2.71 12.07 -10.50
N ASP A 32 3.40 11.08 -11.07
CA ASP A 32 3.91 11.14 -12.44
C ASP A 32 2.80 10.86 -13.46
N LYS A 33 2.25 11.93 -14.04
CA LYS A 33 1.20 11.85 -15.08
C LYS A 33 1.69 11.29 -16.42
N SER A 34 3.00 11.09 -16.61
CA SER A 34 3.51 10.39 -17.80
C SER A 34 3.38 8.87 -17.68
N GLN A 35 3.17 8.35 -16.47
CA GLN A 35 2.89 6.93 -16.26
C GLN A 35 1.50 6.56 -16.78
N HIS A 36 1.38 5.33 -17.26
CA HIS A 36 0.07 4.74 -17.57
C HIS A 36 -0.84 4.76 -16.35
N ASP A 37 -2.13 5.05 -16.54
CA ASP A 37 -3.08 5.13 -15.43
C ASP A 37 -3.15 3.83 -14.63
N THR A 38 -2.97 2.66 -15.26
CA THR A 38 -2.90 1.38 -14.56
C THR A 38 -1.73 1.27 -13.59
N MET A 39 -0.58 1.90 -13.90
CA MET A 39 0.57 1.97 -13.00
C MET A 39 0.27 2.89 -11.81
N ARG A 40 -0.37 4.03 -12.06
CA ARG A 40 -0.80 4.98 -11.03
C ARG A 40 -1.84 4.33 -10.11
N LEU A 41 -2.85 3.66 -10.67
CA LEU A 41 -3.89 2.93 -9.93
C LEU A 41 -3.32 1.80 -9.07
N LYS A 42 -2.33 1.06 -9.59
CA LYS A 42 -1.61 0.07 -8.81
C LYS A 42 -0.84 0.71 -7.66
N ALA A 43 -0.11 1.80 -7.91
CA ALA A 43 0.63 2.48 -6.86
C ALA A 43 -0.30 2.96 -5.72
N MET A 44 -1.46 3.53 -6.05
CA MET A 44 -2.42 3.95 -5.02
C MET A 44 -3.06 2.77 -4.26
N GLN A 45 -3.23 1.60 -4.90
CA GLN A 45 -3.62 0.39 -4.17
C GLN A 45 -2.60 0.03 -3.09
N GLU A 46 -1.32 -0.03 -3.45
CA GLU A 46 -0.23 -0.41 -2.53
C GLU A 46 -0.11 0.61 -1.40
N ILE A 47 -0.22 1.91 -1.71
CA ILE A 47 -0.24 2.97 -0.69
C ILE A 47 -1.44 2.75 0.26
N SER A 48 -2.66 2.67 -0.27
CA SER A 48 -3.86 2.61 0.56
C SER A 48 -3.95 1.32 1.37
N TRP A 49 -3.71 0.16 0.76
CA TRP A 49 -3.83 -1.16 1.39
C TRP A 49 -2.62 -1.51 2.26
N GLU A 50 -1.44 -1.63 1.66
CA GLU A 50 -0.26 -2.09 2.40
C GLU A 50 0.32 -0.98 3.29
N GLY A 51 0.20 0.29 2.87
CA GLY A 51 0.77 1.43 3.60
C GLY A 51 -0.07 1.89 4.80
N TYR A 52 -1.38 2.08 4.60
CA TYR A 52 -2.21 2.79 5.56
C TYR A 52 -3.33 1.95 6.18
N LEU A 53 -3.83 0.88 5.54
CA LEU A 53 -5.03 0.16 6.01
C LEU A 53 -4.93 -0.28 7.48
N PHE A 54 -3.81 -0.92 7.84
CA PHE A 54 -3.63 -1.52 9.17
C PHE A 54 -3.07 -0.56 10.24
N SER A 55 -2.75 0.69 9.88
CA SER A 55 -2.17 1.66 10.80
C SER A 55 -2.99 2.94 10.94
N GLN A 56 -3.64 3.37 9.85
CA GLN A 56 -4.32 4.65 9.68
C GLN A 56 -5.51 4.45 8.72
N PRO A 57 -6.59 3.78 9.17
CA PRO A 57 -7.72 3.40 8.32
C PRO A 57 -8.42 4.60 7.68
N ASP A 58 -8.54 5.74 8.38
CA ASP A 58 -9.11 6.97 7.80
C ASP A 58 -8.31 7.47 6.60
N SER A 59 -6.98 7.46 6.71
CA SER A 59 -6.08 7.80 5.60
C SER A 59 -6.21 6.78 4.46
N SER A 60 -6.27 5.49 4.78
CA SER A 60 -6.48 4.42 3.78
C SER A 60 -7.78 4.63 3.00
N PHE A 61 -8.89 4.95 3.69
CA PHE A 61 -10.18 5.20 3.07
C PHE A 61 -10.13 6.38 2.09
N TYR A 62 -9.53 7.49 2.52
CA TYR A 62 -9.34 8.67 1.68
C TYR A 62 -8.50 8.36 0.43
N LEU A 63 -7.38 7.66 0.61
CA LEU A 63 -6.46 7.30 -0.47
C LEU A 63 -7.08 6.33 -1.47
N ALA A 64 -7.84 5.34 -0.98
CA ALA A 64 -8.65 4.47 -1.84
C ALA A 64 -9.71 5.28 -2.61
N GLY A 65 -10.24 6.36 -2.04
CA GLY A 65 -11.10 7.32 -2.77
C GLY A 65 -10.38 7.99 -3.95
N LEU A 66 -9.10 8.35 -3.81
CA LEU A 66 -8.31 8.87 -4.92
C LEU A 66 -8.12 7.84 -6.05
N GLN A 67 -7.89 6.58 -5.68
CA GLN A 67 -7.81 5.47 -6.62
C GLN A 67 -9.15 5.28 -7.37
N LEU A 68 -10.26 5.31 -6.64
CA LEU A 68 -11.61 5.15 -7.18
C LEU A 68 -11.88 6.22 -8.25
N ASN A 69 -11.61 7.49 -7.95
CA ASN A 69 -11.83 8.59 -8.88
C ASN A 69 -11.09 8.38 -10.20
N LEU A 70 -9.78 8.07 -10.15
CA LEU A 70 -9.00 7.82 -11.37
C LEU A 70 -9.48 6.57 -12.11
N ALA A 71 -9.90 5.54 -11.38
CA ALA A 71 -10.40 4.30 -11.99
C ALA A 71 -11.74 4.52 -12.71
N GLU A 72 -12.62 5.36 -12.16
CA GLU A 72 -13.87 5.77 -12.80
C GLU A 72 -13.62 6.64 -14.03
N GLU A 73 -12.76 7.66 -13.91
CA GLU A 73 -12.37 8.53 -15.03
C GLU A 73 -11.79 7.76 -16.22
N THR A 74 -11.03 6.69 -15.94
CA THR A 74 -10.37 5.86 -16.97
C THR A 74 -11.16 4.61 -17.35
N GLY A 75 -12.35 4.40 -16.76
CA GLY A 75 -13.21 3.24 -17.05
C GLY A 75 -12.66 1.88 -16.60
N ASN A 76 -11.73 1.86 -15.64
CA ASN A 76 -11.02 0.65 -15.23
C ASN A 76 -11.73 -0.10 -14.09
N LYS A 77 -12.69 -0.96 -14.46
CA LYS A 77 -13.58 -1.69 -13.52
C LYS A 77 -12.85 -2.53 -12.46
N HIS A 78 -11.70 -3.10 -12.80
CA HIS A 78 -10.90 -3.87 -11.84
C HIS A 78 -10.44 -2.97 -10.68
N TRP A 79 -9.91 -1.79 -10.99
CA TRP A 79 -9.42 -0.85 -9.98
C TRP A 79 -10.55 -0.17 -9.21
N ILE A 80 -11.73 0.02 -9.82
CA ILE A 80 -12.95 0.43 -9.10
C ILE A 80 -13.28 -0.57 -8.00
N ALA A 81 -13.32 -1.87 -8.33
CA ALA A 81 -13.61 -2.92 -7.35
C ALA A 81 -12.53 -2.99 -6.26
N SER A 82 -11.26 -2.85 -6.63
CA SER A 82 -10.13 -2.81 -5.69
C SER A 82 -10.25 -1.65 -4.69
N ALA A 83 -10.52 -0.44 -5.18
CA ALA A 83 -10.68 0.74 -4.34
C ALA A 83 -11.85 0.61 -3.35
N LEU A 84 -13.00 0.12 -3.82
CA LEU A 84 -14.17 -0.13 -2.97
C LEU A 84 -13.91 -1.23 -1.94
N ASN A 85 -13.13 -2.27 -2.31
CA ASN A 85 -12.73 -3.30 -1.37
C ASN A 85 -11.83 -2.73 -0.27
N THR A 86 -10.85 -1.89 -0.61
CA THR A 86 -10.00 -1.19 0.36
C THR A 86 -10.85 -0.32 1.29
N GLN A 87 -11.78 0.49 0.76
CA GLN A 87 -12.69 1.30 1.57
C GLN A 87 -13.58 0.46 2.49
N GLY A 88 -14.04 -0.71 2.06
CA GLY A 88 -14.79 -1.62 2.92
C GLY A 88 -13.92 -2.21 4.04
N ALA A 89 -12.67 -2.52 3.73
CA ALA A 89 -11.72 -3.11 4.67
C ALA A 89 -11.35 -2.16 5.83
N THR A 90 -11.43 -0.84 5.65
CA THR A 90 -11.10 0.12 6.73
C THR A 90 -12.05 0.09 7.93
N PHE A 91 -13.17 -0.63 7.83
CA PHE A 91 -14.15 -0.76 8.91
C PHE A 91 -14.02 -2.05 9.75
N PHE A 92 -13.05 -2.91 9.45
CA PHE A 92 -12.80 -4.19 10.13
C PHE A 92 -11.41 -4.22 10.76
#